data_AF-A0A3S1H752-F1
#
_entry.id   AF-A0A3S1H752-F1
#
_cell.length_a   1.000
_cell.length_b   1.000
_cell.length_c   1.000
_cell.angle_alpha   90.00
_cell.angle_beta   90.00
_cell.angle_gamma   90.00
#
_symmetry.space_group_name_H-M   'P 1'
#
loop_
_entity.id
_entity.type
_entity.pdbx_description
1 polymer ?
#
loop_
_entity_poly.entity_id
_entity_poly.type
_entity_poly.pdbx_seq_one_letter_code
_entity_poly.pdbx_strand_id
1 'polypeptide(L)'
;KKSGRALRFGLPAGVDAGRVRRIADGVFLTRDLVNTPTSDMGPEDLEQAVRALAARHKAEVSVVKGDDLLDRNFPMIHAVGRASAGAPRLIDMRWGQQGAPKVTLVGKGVCFDTGGLDIKPSSGMLLMKKDMGGAANVLGLASMIMAAGLNVRLRVLIPAVENSIAGNAFRPGDVLASRKGITVEIGNTDAEGRLVLADALALADEEEPQLLV
;
A
#
# COMPACT_ATOMS: atom_id res chain seq x y z
N LYS A 1 8.14 -24.84 8.59
CA LYS A 1 9.15 -24.14 9.44
C LYS A 1 9.61 -25.13 10.52
N LYS A 2 10.92 -25.41 10.64
CA LYS A 2 11.45 -26.13 11.82
C LYS A 2 11.15 -25.27 13.06
N SER A 3 10.19 -25.65 13.88
CA SER A 3 9.95 -25.00 15.17
C SER A 3 11.15 -25.31 16.08
N GLY A 4 11.75 -24.28 16.69
CA GLY A 4 12.63 -24.51 17.85
C GLY A 4 14.00 -23.85 17.87
N ARG A 5 14.40 -23.02 16.89
CA ARG A 5 15.56 -22.13 17.07
C ARG A 5 15.11 -20.68 17.13
N ALA A 6 15.07 -20.12 18.34
CA ALA A 6 14.98 -18.68 18.55
C ALA A 6 16.30 -18.04 18.09
N LEU A 7 16.30 -17.39 16.93
CA LEU A 7 17.43 -16.57 16.48
C LEU A 7 17.59 -15.38 17.44
N ARG A 8 18.83 -15.08 17.83
CA ARG A 8 19.18 -13.94 18.68
C ARG A 8 20.23 -13.09 17.97
N PHE A 9 20.16 -11.77 18.16
CA PHE A 9 21.21 -10.87 17.72
C PHE A 9 22.42 -11.00 18.65
N GLY A 10 23.61 -11.25 18.08
CA GLY A 10 24.86 -10.99 18.76
C GLY A 10 25.17 -9.50 18.63
N LEU A 11 24.92 -8.73 19.69
CA LEU A 11 25.07 -7.27 19.67
C LEU A 11 26.43 -6.86 20.25
N PRO A 12 27.26 -6.11 19.50
CA PRO A 12 28.44 -5.44 20.05
C PRO A 12 28.07 -4.48 21.19
N ALA A 13 29.05 -4.18 22.05
CA ALA A 13 28.87 -3.18 23.11
C ALA A 13 28.50 -1.80 22.53
N GLY A 14 27.54 -1.12 23.17
CA GLY A 14 27.07 0.21 22.76
C GLY A 14 26.00 0.23 21.66
N VAL A 15 25.57 -0.93 21.14
CA VAL A 15 24.50 -1.00 20.14
C VAL A 15 23.11 -0.95 20.79
N ASP A 16 22.23 -0.08 20.27
CA ASP A 16 20.81 -0.05 20.64
C ASP A 16 20.10 -1.29 20.08
N ALA A 17 19.95 -2.31 20.94
CA ALA A 17 19.22 -3.54 20.67
C ALA A 17 17.78 -3.29 20.20
N GLY A 18 17.11 -2.28 20.75
CA GLY A 18 15.75 -1.92 20.41
C GLY A 18 15.67 -1.39 18.98
N ARG A 19 16.59 -0.51 18.58
CA ARG A 19 16.68 -0.01 17.21
C ARG A 19 16.94 -1.14 16.21
N VAL A 20 17.90 -2.01 16.48
CA VAL A 20 18.21 -3.15 15.60
C VAL A 20 16.98 -4.04 15.43
N ARG A 21 16.25 -4.31 16.52
CA ARG A 21 15.05 -5.14 16.48
C ARG A 21 13.92 -4.50 15.67
N ARG A 22 13.63 -3.21 15.88
CA ARG A 22 12.62 -2.48 15.09
C ARG A 22 12.93 -2.53 13.59
N ILE A 23 14.20 -2.34 13.21
CA ILE A 23 14.63 -2.42 11.81
C ILE A 23 14.42 -3.83 11.26
N ALA A 24 14.87 -4.85 11.99
CA ALA A 24 14.71 -6.23 11.55
C ALA A 24 13.24 -6.61 11.40
N ASP A 25 12.39 -6.27 12.36
CA ASP A 25 10.96 -6.57 12.33
C ASP A 25 10.28 -5.87 11.13
N GLY A 26 10.64 -4.61 10.85
CA GLY A 26 10.17 -3.88 9.67
C GLY A 26 10.62 -4.53 8.35
N VAL A 27 11.90 -4.91 8.25
CA VAL A 27 12.44 -5.61 7.06
C VAL A 27 11.76 -6.96 6.82
N PHE A 28 11.53 -7.73 7.89
CA PHE A 28 10.87 -9.04 7.77
C PHE A 28 9.40 -8.87 7.37
N LEU A 29 8.69 -7.89 7.93
CA LEU A 29 7.33 -7.55 7.49
C LEU A 29 7.31 -7.24 5.98
N THR A 30 8.17 -6.34 5.51
CA THR A 30 8.23 -5.99 4.07
C THR A 30 8.55 -7.20 3.20
N ARG A 31 9.52 -8.04 3.61
CA ARG A 31 9.90 -9.25 2.88
C ARG A 31 8.77 -10.28 2.84
N ASP A 32 8.09 -10.52 3.95
CA ASP A 32 7.01 -11.50 4.02
C ASP A 32 5.84 -11.07 3.12
N LEU A 33 5.46 -9.79 3.15
CA LEU A 33 4.40 -9.28 2.28
C LEU A 33 4.75 -9.41 0.79
N VAL A 34 5.97 -8.99 0.39
CA VAL A 34 6.42 -9.04 -1.03
C VAL A 34 6.64 -10.47 -1.54
N ASN A 35 7.07 -11.39 -0.66
CA ASN A 35 7.34 -12.76 -1.06
C ASN A 35 6.07 -13.62 -1.13
N THR A 36 5.04 -13.29 -0.37
CA THR A 36 3.75 -14.00 -0.40
C THR A 36 3.16 -13.94 -1.82
N PRO A 37 2.78 -15.07 -2.44
CA PRO A 37 2.11 -15.06 -3.74
C PRO A 37 0.79 -14.29 -3.68
N THR A 38 0.37 -13.68 -4.80
CA THR A 38 -0.88 -12.89 -4.87
C THR A 38 -2.12 -13.71 -4.51
N SER A 39 -2.13 -15.03 -4.77
CA SER A 39 -3.23 -15.92 -4.32
C SER A 39 -3.50 -15.85 -2.82
N ASP A 40 -2.49 -15.46 -2.04
CA ASP A 40 -2.54 -15.30 -0.58
C ASP A 40 -2.20 -13.86 -0.14
N MET A 41 -2.14 -12.90 -1.08
CA MET A 41 -1.79 -11.50 -0.86
C MET A 41 -2.54 -10.55 -1.81
N GLY A 42 -3.86 -10.72 -1.91
CA GLY A 42 -4.73 -9.82 -2.66
C GLY A 42 -5.03 -8.52 -1.90
N PRO A 43 -5.86 -7.61 -2.47
CA PRO A 43 -6.29 -6.39 -1.77
C PRO A 43 -6.96 -6.70 -0.41
N GLU A 44 -7.76 -7.78 -0.42
CA GLU A 44 -8.01 -8.74 0.66
C GLU A 44 -7.07 -8.69 1.89
N ASP A 45 -6.01 -9.45 1.69
CA ASP A 45 -5.04 -9.85 2.67
C ASP A 45 -4.09 -8.70 3.01
N LEU A 46 -3.83 -7.80 2.06
CA LEU A 46 -3.07 -6.58 2.32
C LEU A 46 -3.79 -5.69 3.34
N GLU A 47 -5.12 -5.55 3.23
CA GLU A 47 -5.92 -4.88 4.26
C GLU A 47 -5.78 -5.56 5.62
N GLN A 48 -5.86 -6.89 5.66
CA GLN A 48 -5.70 -7.64 6.92
C GLN A 48 -4.29 -7.46 7.52
N ALA A 49 -3.25 -7.39 6.70
CA ALA A 49 -1.90 -7.10 7.16
C ALA A 49 -1.79 -5.70 7.79
N VAL A 50 -2.45 -4.69 7.19
CA VAL A 50 -2.54 -3.34 7.78
C VAL A 50 -3.27 -3.36 9.11
N ARG A 51 -4.43 -4.03 9.19
CA ARG A 51 -5.21 -4.16 10.43
C ARG A 51 -4.42 -4.87 11.53
N ALA A 52 -3.70 -5.93 11.20
CA ALA A 52 -2.84 -6.64 12.14
C ALA A 52 -1.70 -5.77 12.67
N LEU A 53 -1.08 -4.95 11.81
CA LEU A 53 -0.07 -3.98 12.25
C LEU A 53 -0.70 -2.91 13.14
N ALA A 54 -1.84 -2.35 12.74
CA ALA A 54 -2.55 -1.32 13.50
C ALA A 54 -2.92 -1.79 14.90
N ALA A 55 -3.46 -3.01 15.04
CA ALA A 55 -3.83 -3.59 16.33
C ALA A 55 -2.63 -3.68 17.30
N ARG A 56 -1.43 -4.01 16.79
CA ARG A 56 -0.20 -4.09 17.61
C ARG A 56 0.21 -2.74 18.18
N HIS A 57 -0.08 -1.65 17.46
CA HIS A 57 0.34 -0.30 17.81
C HIS A 57 -0.80 0.62 18.27
N LYS A 58 -2.02 0.08 18.39
CA LYS A 58 -3.25 0.83 18.70
C LYS A 58 -3.50 1.97 17.71
N ALA A 59 -3.23 1.72 16.44
CA ALA A 59 -3.58 2.63 15.35
C ALA A 59 -5.02 2.38 14.88
N GLU A 60 -5.64 3.39 14.30
CA GLU A 60 -6.98 3.31 13.72
C GLU A 60 -6.88 2.96 12.22
N VAL A 61 -7.84 2.20 11.70
CA VAL A 61 -7.90 1.84 10.27
C VAL A 61 -9.31 2.05 9.75
N SER A 62 -9.42 2.80 8.66
CA SER A 62 -10.64 2.92 7.85
C SER A 62 -10.37 2.47 6.42
N VAL A 63 -11.41 2.00 5.73
CA VAL A 63 -11.30 1.45 4.37
C VAL A 63 -12.48 1.89 3.53
N VAL A 64 -12.21 2.32 2.31
CA VAL A 64 -13.22 2.55 1.25
C VAL A 64 -13.00 1.47 0.20
N LYS A 65 -14.04 0.70 -0.17
CA LYS A 65 -13.90 -0.53 -0.96
C LYS A 65 -14.91 -0.60 -2.10
N GLY A 66 -14.50 -1.15 -3.24
CA GLY A 66 -15.38 -1.41 -4.38
C GLY A 66 -16.01 -0.13 -4.89
N ASP A 67 -17.31 -0.14 -5.15
CA ASP A 67 -18.02 1.00 -5.73
C ASP A 67 -18.10 2.21 -4.79
N ASP A 68 -17.95 2.02 -3.47
CA ASP A 68 -17.85 3.14 -2.50
C ASP A 68 -16.67 4.07 -2.82
N LEU A 69 -15.66 3.59 -3.56
CA LEU A 69 -14.57 4.42 -4.06
C LEU A 69 -15.08 5.56 -4.94
N LEU A 70 -16.11 5.31 -5.77
CA LEU A 70 -16.70 6.33 -6.63
C LEU A 70 -17.42 7.39 -5.79
N ASP A 71 -18.23 6.95 -4.81
CA ASP A 71 -18.97 7.84 -3.90
C ASP A 71 -18.03 8.72 -3.06
N ARG A 72 -16.84 8.20 -2.74
CA ARG A 72 -15.81 8.91 -1.95
C ARG A 72 -14.78 9.64 -2.80
N ASN A 73 -15.00 9.71 -4.13
CA ASN A 73 -14.13 10.39 -5.10
C ASN A 73 -12.71 9.81 -5.17
N PHE A 74 -12.64 8.50 -5.45
CA PHE A 74 -11.43 7.73 -5.78
C PHE A 74 -11.58 6.98 -7.13
N PRO A 75 -11.91 7.70 -8.22
CA PRO A 75 -12.24 7.11 -9.51
C PRO A 75 -11.08 6.32 -10.15
N MET A 76 -9.83 6.71 -9.96
CA MET A 76 -8.69 6.02 -10.57
C MET A 76 -8.33 4.73 -9.83
N ILE A 77 -8.46 4.71 -8.50
CA ILE A 77 -8.32 3.47 -7.71
C ILE A 77 -9.38 2.46 -8.14
N HIS A 78 -10.62 2.91 -8.31
CA HIS A 78 -11.71 2.06 -8.81
C HIS A 78 -11.43 1.54 -10.22
N ALA A 79 -11.13 2.44 -11.15
CA ALA A 79 -10.94 2.09 -12.56
C ALA A 79 -9.82 1.06 -12.79
N VAL A 80 -8.71 1.19 -12.07
CA VAL A 80 -7.59 0.25 -12.17
C VAL A 80 -7.97 -1.13 -11.64
N GLY A 81 -8.61 -1.21 -10.47
CA GLY A 81 -8.83 -2.50 -9.81
C GLY A 81 -10.16 -3.19 -10.09
N ARG A 82 -11.13 -2.54 -10.76
CA ARG A 82 -12.48 -3.10 -10.98
C ARG A 82 -12.52 -4.40 -11.78
N ALA A 83 -11.46 -4.72 -12.51
CA ALA A 83 -11.35 -5.94 -13.32
C ALA A 83 -10.95 -7.18 -12.52
N SER A 84 -10.45 -7.01 -11.29
CA SER A 84 -10.09 -8.14 -10.42
C SER A 84 -11.32 -8.74 -9.74
N ALA A 85 -11.23 -10.01 -9.36
CA ALA A 85 -12.17 -10.64 -8.45
C ALA A 85 -12.08 -10.04 -7.03
N GLY A 86 -10.91 -9.56 -6.63
CA GLY A 86 -10.70 -8.86 -5.36
C GLY A 86 -11.06 -7.39 -5.48
N ALA A 87 -12.07 -6.93 -4.74
CA ALA A 87 -12.51 -5.54 -4.82
C ALA A 87 -11.38 -4.54 -4.51
N PRO A 88 -11.17 -3.50 -5.34
CA PRO A 88 -10.19 -2.45 -5.06
C PRO A 88 -10.57 -1.69 -3.80
N ARG A 89 -9.59 -1.09 -3.13
CA ARG A 89 -9.82 -0.34 -1.91
C ARG A 89 -8.75 0.70 -1.63
N LEU A 90 -9.12 1.71 -0.86
CA LEU A 90 -8.17 2.62 -0.22
C LEU A 90 -8.17 2.32 1.28
N ILE A 91 -7.00 1.96 1.80
CA ILE A 91 -6.78 1.72 3.23
C ILE A 91 -6.14 2.97 3.83
N ASP A 92 -6.73 3.50 4.92
CA ASP A 92 -6.25 4.67 5.65
C ASP A 92 -6.00 4.31 7.11
N MET A 93 -4.71 4.21 7.48
CA MET A 93 -4.27 3.94 8.85
C MET A 93 -3.74 5.22 9.51
N ARG A 94 -4.17 5.48 10.74
CA ARG A 94 -3.82 6.69 11.49
C ARG A 94 -3.27 6.34 12.87
N TRP A 95 -2.20 7.03 13.28
CA TRP A 95 -1.57 6.85 14.59
C TRP A 95 -0.93 8.15 15.09
N GLY A 96 -0.85 8.32 16.41
CA GLY A 96 -0.19 9.46 17.05
C GLY A 96 -1.14 10.57 17.48
N GLN A 97 -0.58 11.63 18.05
CA GLN A 97 -1.35 12.69 18.72
C GLN A 97 -1.79 13.79 17.73
N GLN A 98 -2.97 14.38 17.96
CA GLN A 98 -3.58 15.38 17.05
C GLN A 98 -2.71 16.63 16.81
N GLY A 99 -1.87 17.01 17.76
CA GLY A 99 -0.97 18.18 17.66
C GLY A 99 0.46 17.90 17.22
N ALA A 100 0.82 16.64 16.94
CA ALA A 100 2.16 16.30 16.49
C ALA A 100 2.36 16.62 15.00
N PRO A 101 3.61 16.81 14.52
CA PRO A 101 3.89 17.00 13.09
C PRO A 101 3.28 15.89 12.25
N LYS A 102 2.52 16.27 11.21
CA LYS A 102 1.84 15.35 10.29
C LYS A 102 2.86 14.76 9.32
N VAL A 103 2.91 13.43 9.30
CA VAL A 103 3.70 12.66 8.35
C VAL A 103 2.75 11.69 7.67
N THR A 104 2.59 11.82 6.36
CA THR A 104 1.78 10.90 5.56
C THR A 104 2.69 10.06 4.68
N LEU A 105 2.51 8.73 4.73
CA LEU A 105 3.18 7.78 3.85
C LEU A 105 2.17 7.23 2.85
N VAL A 106 2.50 7.21 1.57
CA VAL A 106 1.65 6.66 0.51
C VAL A 106 2.36 5.52 -0.20
N GLY A 107 1.77 4.32 -0.19
CA GLY A 107 2.39 3.14 -0.77
C GLY A 107 1.55 2.50 -1.85
N LYS A 108 2.10 2.34 -3.07
CA LYS A 108 1.47 1.60 -4.17
C LYS A 108 1.15 0.16 -3.71
N GLY A 109 -0.13 -0.20 -3.71
CA GLY A 109 -0.64 -1.51 -3.29
C GLY A 109 -1.18 -2.35 -4.44
N VAL A 110 -0.48 -2.40 -5.58
CA VAL A 110 -0.87 -3.27 -6.70
C VAL A 110 -0.43 -4.71 -6.40
N CYS A 111 -1.35 -5.52 -5.86
CA CYS A 111 -1.11 -6.87 -5.37
C CYS A 111 -0.63 -7.84 -6.47
N PHE A 112 -1.07 -7.60 -7.71
CA PHE A 112 -0.50 -8.19 -8.91
C PHE A 112 -0.80 -7.32 -10.10
N ASP A 113 0.10 -7.38 -11.07
CA ASP A 113 0.07 -6.52 -12.25
C ASP A 113 0.24 -7.35 -13.51
N THR A 114 -0.86 -7.60 -14.22
CA THR A 114 -0.79 -8.21 -15.56
C THR A 114 -0.41 -7.19 -16.63
N GLY A 115 -0.41 -5.90 -16.30
CA GLY A 115 -0.39 -4.76 -17.20
C GLY A 115 -1.76 -4.30 -17.71
N GLY A 116 -2.84 -4.93 -17.27
CA GLY A 116 -4.18 -4.68 -17.82
C GLY A 116 -4.26 -5.11 -19.28
N LEU A 117 -4.99 -4.37 -20.12
CA LEU A 117 -5.16 -4.72 -21.54
C LEU A 117 -3.87 -4.54 -22.36
N ASP A 118 -2.99 -3.64 -21.95
CA ASP A 118 -1.59 -3.59 -22.41
C ASP A 118 -0.76 -4.67 -21.70
N ILE A 119 -1.12 -5.92 -21.94
CA ILE A 119 -0.61 -7.09 -21.21
C ILE A 119 0.92 -7.21 -21.26
N LYS A 120 1.52 -7.46 -20.10
CA LYS A 120 2.95 -7.78 -20.00
C LYS A 120 3.27 -9.12 -20.67
N PRO A 121 4.45 -9.28 -21.29
CA PRO A 121 4.96 -10.60 -21.62
C PRO A 121 5.21 -11.42 -20.34
N SER A 122 5.18 -12.75 -20.44
CA SER A 122 5.30 -13.65 -19.27
C SER A 122 6.55 -13.38 -18.42
N SER A 123 7.68 -13.02 -19.06
CA SER A 123 8.92 -12.67 -18.35
C SER A 123 8.81 -11.38 -17.54
N GLY A 124 8.07 -10.39 -18.05
CA GLY A 124 7.77 -9.14 -17.34
C GLY A 124 6.76 -9.35 -16.20
N MET A 125 5.81 -10.26 -16.39
CA MET A 125 4.76 -10.55 -15.41
C MET A 125 5.21 -11.45 -14.25
N LEU A 126 6.22 -12.31 -14.47
CA LEU A 126 6.62 -13.39 -13.56
C LEU A 126 6.83 -12.95 -12.09
N LEU A 127 7.35 -11.75 -11.86
CA LEU A 127 7.66 -11.23 -10.52
C LEU A 127 6.66 -10.19 -10.02
N MET A 128 5.53 -9.97 -10.69
CA MET A 128 4.62 -8.85 -10.41
C MET A 128 3.82 -8.98 -9.11
N LYS A 129 3.91 -10.11 -8.38
CA LYS A 129 3.52 -10.14 -6.96
C LYS A 129 4.24 -9.08 -6.11
N LYS A 130 5.41 -8.62 -6.56
CA LYS A 130 6.23 -7.61 -5.87
C LYS A 130 5.71 -6.18 -6.05
N ASP A 131 4.71 -5.96 -6.90
CA ASP A 131 4.32 -4.61 -7.32
C ASP A 131 3.56 -3.82 -6.24
N MET A 132 3.15 -4.52 -5.18
CA MET A 132 2.71 -3.97 -3.90
C MET A 132 3.88 -3.62 -2.96
N GLY A 133 5.12 -3.67 -3.45
CA GLY A 133 6.32 -3.40 -2.68
C GLY A 133 6.36 -1.98 -2.10
N GLY A 134 5.71 -1.00 -2.74
CA GLY A 134 5.53 0.34 -2.20
C GLY A 134 4.73 0.32 -0.89
N ALA A 135 3.56 -0.34 -0.90
CA ALA A 135 2.74 -0.57 0.29
C ALA A 135 3.52 -1.33 1.38
N ALA A 136 4.26 -2.38 1.01
CA ALA A 136 5.07 -3.15 1.96
C ALA A 136 6.18 -2.32 2.62
N ASN A 137 6.82 -1.41 1.88
CA ASN A 137 7.85 -0.52 2.41
C ASN A 137 7.28 0.53 3.37
N VAL A 138 6.16 1.19 3.02
CA VAL A 138 5.54 2.17 3.92
C VAL A 138 4.99 1.50 5.19
N LEU A 139 4.54 0.24 5.13
CA LEU A 139 4.16 -0.51 6.33
C LEU A 139 5.37 -0.90 7.19
N GLY A 140 6.49 -1.28 6.57
CA GLY A 140 7.75 -1.49 7.28
C GLY A 140 8.22 -0.22 8.00
N LEU A 141 8.16 0.93 7.32
CA LEU A 141 8.49 2.23 7.89
C LEU A 141 7.52 2.64 9.01
N ALA A 142 6.21 2.51 8.80
CA ALA A 142 5.19 2.81 9.79
C ALA A 142 5.37 1.95 11.06
N SER A 143 5.65 0.66 10.90
CA SER A 143 5.97 -0.25 12.01
C SER A 143 7.15 0.29 12.83
N MET A 144 8.24 0.72 12.17
CA MET A 144 9.40 1.29 12.86
C MET A 144 9.08 2.61 13.57
N ILE A 145 8.31 3.52 12.94
CA ILE A 145 7.89 4.81 13.52
C ILE A 145 7.07 4.58 14.79
N MET A 146 6.03 3.73 14.70
CA MET A 146 5.14 3.44 15.82
C MET A 146 5.85 2.69 16.94
N ALA A 147 6.70 1.70 16.60
CA ALA A 147 7.48 0.95 17.59
C ALA A 147 8.56 1.81 18.29
N ALA A 148 9.06 2.85 17.62
CA ALA A 148 9.99 3.80 18.22
C ALA A 148 9.29 4.90 19.04
N GLY A 149 7.95 5.00 18.97
CA GLY A 149 7.18 6.02 19.67
C GLY A 149 7.52 7.43 19.23
N LEU A 150 7.80 7.65 17.94
CA LEU A 150 8.16 8.98 17.45
C LEU A 150 7.00 9.97 17.66
N ASN A 151 7.33 11.23 17.98
CA ASN A 151 6.35 12.29 18.16
C ASN A 151 5.85 12.83 16.81
N VAL A 152 5.02 12.05 16.11
CA VAL A 152 4.40 12.41 14.82
C VAL A 152 2.93 11.99 14.80
N ARG A 153 2.12 12.72 14.02
CA ARG A 153 0.80 12.27 13.58
C ARG A 153 1.00 11.51 12.27
N LEU A 154 1.13 10.19 12.38
CA LEU A 154 1.35 9.31 11.24
C LEU A 154 0.03 8.99 10.55
N ARG A 155 0.00 9.13 9.22
CA ARG A 155 -1.05 8.59 8.35
C ARG A 155 -0.39 7.69 7.30
N VAL A 156 -1.01 6.56 7.00
CA VAL A 156 -0.55 5.65 5.93
C VAL A 156 -1.72 5.40 5.00
N LEU A 157 -1.53 5.72 3.72
CA LEU A 157 -2.52 5.51 2.66
C LEU A 157 -2.01 4.45 1.69
N ILE A 158 -2.83 3.42 1.49
CA ILE A 158 -2.51 2.32 0.57
C ILE A 158 -3.70 2.12 -0.36
N PRO A 159 -3.62 2.58 -1.63
CA PRO A 159 -4.53 2.13 -2.66
C PRO A 159 -4.18 0.68 -3.03
N ALA A 160 -4.98 -0.26 -2.55
CA ALA A 160 -4.81 -1.69 -2.77
C ALA A 160 -5.73 -2.17 -3.91
N VAL A 161 -5.11 -2.67 -4.97
CA VAL A 161 -5.79 -3.10 -6.21
C VAL A 161 -5.08 -4.31 -6.79
N GLU A 162 -5.68 -4.92 -7.80
CA GLU A 162 -4.99 -5.81 -8.73
C GLU A 162 -5.30 -5.32 -10.15
N ASN A 163 -4.27 -5.19 -10.98
CA ASN A 163 -4.42 -4.76 -12.37
C ASN A 163 -4.64 -6.01 -13.24
N SER A 164 -5.90 -6.37 -13.41
CA SER A 164 -6.33 -7.61 -14.07
C SER A 164 -6.94 -7.38 -15.45
N ILE A 165 -7.06 -8.45 -16.23
CA ILE A 165 -7.71 -8.46 -17.54
C ILE A 165 -9.11 -9.06 -17.41
N ALA A 166 -10.13 -8.29 -17.75
CA ALA A 166 -11.52 -8.72 -17.83
C ALA A 166 -12.31 -7.80 -18.78
N GLY A 167 -13.55 -8.16 -19.09
CA GLY A 167 -14.41 -7.36 -19.99
C GLY A 167 -14.70 -5.94 -19.48
N ASN A 168 -14.60 -5.72 -18.17
CA ASN A 168 -14.77 -4.43 -17.50
C ASN A 168 -13.44 -3.71 -17.20
N ALA A 169 -12.28 -4.17 -17.70
CA ALA A 169 -11.02 -3.45 -17.57
C ALA A 169 -11.09 -2.04 -18.19
N PHE A 170 -10.30 -1.12 -17.65
CA PHE A 170 -10.04 0.17 -18.29
C PHE A 170 -9.12 -0.02 -19.50
N ARG A 171 -9.15 0.93 -20.44
CA ARG A 171 -8.58 0.77 -21.79
C ARG A 171 -7.65 1.91 -22.15
N PRO A 172 -6.69 1.69 -23.07
CA PRO A 172 -6.06 2.79 -23.79
C PRO A 172 -7.12 3.67 -24.45
N GLY A 173 -6.97 4.99 -24.31
CA GLY A 173 -7.93 6.00 -24.78
C GLY A 173 -9.09 6.28 -23.82
N ASP A 174 -9.26 5.52 -22.73
CA ASP A 174 -10.17 5.93 -21.65
C ASP A 174 -9.68 7.26 -21.05
N VAL A 175 -10.61 8.14 -20.67
CA VAL A 175 -10.31 9.38 -19.94
C VAL A 175 -10.89 9.26 -18.53
N LEU A 176 -10.02 9.13 -17.55
CA LEU A 176 -10.41 8.96 -16.14
C LEU A 176 -10.48 10.31 -15.44
N ALA A 177 -11.53 10.55 -14.66
CA ALA A 177 -11.52 11.60 -13.65
C ALA A 177 -10.52 11.24 -12.54
N SER A 178 -10.00 12.24 -11.83
CA SER A 178 -9.15 12.07 -10.65
C SER A 178 -9.75 12.78 -9.44
N ARG A 179 -9.36 12.36 -8.23
CA ARG A 179 -9.72 13.05 -6.99
C ARG A 179 -9.35 14.54 -7.01
N LYS A 180 -8.22 14.90 -7.64
CA LYS A 180 -7.74 16.29 -7.75
C LYS A 180 -8.61 17.16 -8.65
N GLY A 181 -9.57 16.58 -9.38
CA GLY A 181 -10.49 17.30 -10.27
C GLY A 181 -9.97 17.49 -11.70
N ILE A 182 -8.79 16.97 -12.03
CA ILE A 182 -8.28 16.90 -13.41
C ILE A 182 -8.57 15.54 -14.03
N THR A 183 -8.53 15.45 -15.35
CA THR A 183 -8.70 14.19 -16.08
C THR A 183 -7.37 13.64 -16.59
N VAL A 184 -7.30 12.32 -16.78
CA VAL A 184 -6.12 11.61 -17.29
C VAL A 184 -6.55 10.70 -18.44
N GLU A 185 -6.02 10.96 -19.64
CA GLU A 185 -6.13 10.03 -20.76
C GLU A 185 -5.15 8.86 -20.56
N ILE A 186 -5.65 7.65 -20.72
CA ILE A 186 -4.88 6.43 -20.54
C ILE A 186 -4.15 6.11 -21.84
N GLY A 187 -2.86 6.44 -21.88
CA GLY A 187 -1.99 5.99 -22.97
C GLY A 187 -1.50 4.54 -22.83
N ASN A 188 -1.50 4.00 -21.61
CA ASN A 188 -1.04 2.64 -21.31
C ASN A 188 -1.61 2.14 -19.96
N THR A 189 -2.26 0.98 -19.94
CA THR A 189 -2.85 0.38 -18.73
C THR A 189 -1.82 -0.25 -17.79
N ASP A 190 -0.59 -0.46 -18.24
CA ASP A 190 0.58 -0.90 -17.46
C ASP A 190 1.29 0.26 -16.73
N ALA A 191 0.71 1.46 -16.81
CA ALA A 191 1.13 2.63 -16.05
C ALA A 191 0.20 2.89 -14.85
N GLU A 192 -0.54 1.89 -14.38
CA GLU A 192 -1.61 1.96 -13.38
C GLU A 192 -1.15 2.49 -12.02
N GLY A 193 0.09 2.19 -11.61
CA GLY A 193 0.60 2.54 -10.30
C GLY A 193 0.54 4.04 -10.03
N ARG A 194 0.77 4.88 -11.05
CA ARG A 194 0.69 6.34 -10.90
C ARG A 194 -0.75 6.84 -10.79
N LEU A 195 -1.72 6.13 -11.39
CA LEU A 195 -3.14 6.47 -11.34
C LEU A 195 -3.68 6.24 -9.93
N VAL A 196 -3.42 5.06 -9.36
CA VAL A 196 -3.89 4.74 -8.01
C VAL A 196 -3.20 5.61 -6.95
N LEU A 197 -1.92 5.94 -7.16
CA LEU A 197 -1.19 6.87 -6.30
C LEU A 197 -1.71 8.31 -6.42
N ALA A 198 -2.10 8.77 -7.60
CA ALA A 198 -2.57 10.15 -7.78
C ALA A 198 -3.82 10.46 -6.93
N ASP A 199 -4.77 9.53 -6.84
CA ASP A 199 -5.94 9.66 -5.95
C ASP A 199 -5.53 9.66 -4.46
N ALA A 200 -4.62 8.77 -4.07
CA ALA A 200 -4.16 8.67 -2.69
C ALA A 200 -3.32 9.89 -2.26
N LEU A 201 -2.46 10.40 -3.14
CA LEU A 201 -1.66 11.61 -2.93
C LEU A 201 -2.54 12.86 -2.85
N ALA A 202 -3.57 12.97 -3.68
CA ALA A 202 -4.53 14.06 -3.58
C ALA A 202 -5.24 14.07 -2.22
N LEU A 203 -5.65 12.90 -1.70
CA LEU A 203 -6.21 12.78 -0.35
C LEU A 203 -5.19 13.09 0.76
N ALA A 204 -3.93 12.72 0.56
CA ALA A 204 -2.87 13.00 1.52
C ALA A 204 -2.63 14.52 1.66
N ASP A 205 -2.58 15.21 0.52
CA ASP A 205 -2.34 16.64 0.38
C ASP A 205 -3.43 17.50 1.03
N GLU A 206 -4.69 17.02 1.08
CA GLU A 206 -5.81 17.69 1.76
C GLU A 206 -5.56 17.96 3.26
N GLU A 207 -4.69 17.19 3.92
CA GLU A 207 -4.33 17.44 5.32
C GLU A 207 -3.10 18.34 5.48
N GLU A 208 -2.49 18.83 4.40
CA GLU A 208 -1.27 19.65 4.39
C GLU A 208 -0.17 19.08 5.32
N PRO A 209 0.32 17.86 5.06
CA PRO A 209 1.31 17.23 5.94
C PRO A 209 2.67 17.95 5.85
N GLN A 210 3.39 18.04 6.96
CA GLN A 210 4.77 18.55 6.96
C GLN A 210 5.72 17.67 6.14
N LEU A 211 5.40 16.37 6.03
CA LEU A 211 6.13 15.44 5.18
C LEU A 211 5.16 14.46 4.52
N LEU A 212 5.28 14.37 3.20
CA LEU A 212 4.63 13.36 2.36
C LEU A 212 5.73 12.49 1.71
N VAL A 213 5.65 11.18 1.91
CA VAL A 213 6.58 10.19 1.34
C VAL A 213 5.84 9.23 0.43
#